data_AF-A0A222FGL6-F1
#
_entry.id   AF-A0A222FGL6-F1
#
_cell.length_a   1.000
_cell.length_b   1.000
_cell.length_c   1.000
_cell.angle_alpha   90.00
_cell.angle_beta   90.00
_cell.angle_gamma   90.00
#
_symmetry.space_group_name_H-M   'P 1'
#
loop_
_entity.id
_entity.type
_entity.pdbx_description
1 polymer ?
#
loop_
_entity_poly.entity_id
_entity_poly.type
_entity_poly.pdbx_seq_one_letter_code
_entity_poly.pdbx_strand_id
1 'polypeptide(L)'
;MNSSFEHALAHHLDTIRRKDIKAFCDTLIQDERLTLILPNGTLMQGYDAIAEFHQHWFADPDWSMTLEQLSTTQTAEMANALFSVVYDDLDPDGKPYRLRYFLSLTFVLEDEQWRLLLDQNTMLPDHSG
;
A
#
# COMPACT_ATOMS: atom_id res chain seq x y z
N MET A 1 9.03 -20.97 -10.61
CA MET A 1 8.57 -19.98 -11.61
C MET A 1 8.84 -18.63 -10.99
N ASN A 2 9.71 -17.82 -11.57
CA ASN A 2 9.95 -16.46 -11.09
C ASN A 2 8.67 -15.66 -11.39
N SER A 3 8.06 -15.06 -10.36
CA SER A 3 6.84 -14.27 -10.50
C SER A 3 7.20 -12.94 -11.17
N SER A 4 6.45 -12.49 -12.17
CA SER A 4 6.67 -11.18 -12.77
C SER A 4 6.27 -10.08 -11.78
N PHE A 5 6.77 -8.86 -11.99
CA PHE A 5 6.38 -7.71 -11.17
C PHE A 5 4.87 -7.49 -11.22
N GLU A 6 4.24 -7.60 -12.40
CA GLU A 6 2.80 -7.41 -12.56
C GLU A 6 2.00 -8.43 -11.76
N HIS A 7 2.48 -9.68 -11.70
CA HIS A 7 1.83 -10.70 -10.88
C HIS A 7 1.98 -10.42 -9.38
N ALA A 8 3.17 -9.97 -8.95
CA ALA A 8 3.42 -9.60 -7.56
C ALA A 8 2.60 -8.39 -7.12
N LEU A 9 2.51 -7.35 -7.97
CA LEU A 9 1.68 -6.17 -7.74
C LEU A 9 0.19 -6.55 -7.65
N ALA A 10 -0.30 -7.34 -8.61
CA ALA A 10 -1.68 -7.81 -8.61
C ALA A 10 -1.99 -8.65 -7.36
N HIS A 11 -1.08 -9.54 -6.97
CA HIS A 11 -1.20 -10.31 -5.74
C HIS A 11 -1.26 -9.38 -4.51
N HIS A 12 -0.31 -8.46 -4.37
CA HIS A 12 -0.28 -7.49 -3.27
C HIS A 12 -1.59 -6.70 -3.14
N LEU A 13 -2.09 -6.13 -4.23
CA LEU A 13 -3.36 -5.40 -4.22
C LEU A 13 -4.57 -6.29 -3.88
N ASP A 14 -4.58 -7.55 -4.31
CA ASP A 14 -5.64 -8.50 -3.95
C ASP A 14 -5.63 -8.84 -2.45
N THR A 15 -4.46 -8.92 -1.81
CA THR A 15 -4.36 -9.13 -0.36
C THR A 15 -5.00 -7.97 0.42
N ILE A 16 -4.77 -6.73 -0.01
CA ILE A 16 -5.40 -5.53 0.57
C ILE A 16 -6.93 -5.57 0.36
N ARG A 17 -7.37 -5.83 -0.87
CA ARG A 17 -8.80 -5.91 -1.21
C ARG A 17 -9.55 -6.96 -0.38
N ARG A 18 -8.89 -8.08 -0.07
CA ARG A 18 -9.46 -9.17 0.75
C ARG A 18 -9.26 -8.99 2.25
N LYS A 19 -8.53 -7.95 2.67
CA LYS A 19 -8.08 -7.75 4.06
C LYS A 19 -7.36 -9.01 4.60
N ASP A 20 -6.56 -9.69 3.76
CA ASP A 20 -5.80 -10.89 4.13
C ASP A 20 -4.42 -10.50 4.69
N ILE A 21 -4.36 -10.29 6.01
CA ILE A 21 -3.14 -9.82 6.68
C ILE A 21 -1.97 -10.80 6.51
N LYS A 22 -2.25 -12.10 6.47
CA LYS A 22 -1.20 -13.11 6.36
C LYS A 22 -0.57 -13.05 4.97
N ALA A 23 -1.39 -13.05 3.92
CA ALA A 23 -0.89 -12.96 2.55
C ALA A 23 -0.25 -11.59 2.27
N PHE A 24 -0.78 -10.51 2.86
CA PHE A 24 -0.20 -9.17 2.74
C PHE A 24 1.24 -9.13 3.28
N CYS A 25 1.46 -9.63 4.50
CA CYS A 25 2.80 -9.67 5.11
C CYS A 25 3.81 -10.49 4.28
N ASP A 26 3.36 -11.54 3.58
CA ASP A 26 4.21 -12.33 2.68
C ASP A 26 4.69 -11.53 1.45
N THR A 27 4.07 -10.39 1.14
CA THR A 27 4.48 -9.51 0.03
C THR A 27 5.49 -8.42 0.41
N LEU A 28 5.84 -8.30 1.69
CA LEU A 28 6.70 -7.23 2.20
C LEU A 28 8.16 -7.67 2.28
N ILE A 29 9.07 -6.71 2.20
CA ILE A 29 10.43 -6.88 2.75
C ILE A 29 10.31 -7.06 4.26
N GLN A 30 11.00 -8.08 4.78
CA GLN A 30 10.90 -8.53 6.17
C GLN A 30 12.07 -8.01 7.03
N ASP A 31 12.45 -6.75 6.83
CA ASP A 31 13.53 -6.10 7.55
C ASP A 31 13.28 -4.59 7.76
N GLU A 32 14.27 -3.89 8.31
CA GLU A 32 14.23 -2.47 8.67
C GLU A 32 14.15 -1.50 7.47
N ARG A 33 14.33 -1.98 6.24
CA ARG A 33 14.28 -1.14 5.04
C ARG A 33 12.85 -0.81 4.61
N LEU A 34 11.87 -1.63 5.00
CA LEU A 34 10.47 -1.39 4.66
C LEU A 34 10.05 -0.03 5.21
N THR A 35 9.48 0.80 4.35
CA THR A 35 9.08 2.17 4.68
C THR A 35 7.63 2.42 4.29
N LEU A 36 6.87 3.05 5.18
CA LEU A 36 5.51 3.53 4.96
C LEU A 36 5.44 5.02 5.27
N ILE A 37 4.91 5.82 4.34
CA ILE A 37 4.59 7.24 4.55
C ILE A 37 3.09 7.42 4.35
N LEU A 38 2.38 7.75 5.44
CA LEU A 38 0.95 8.01 5.42
C LEU A 38 0.61 9.35 4.76
N PRO A 39 -0.65 9.57 4.31
CA PRO A 39 -1.05 10.81 3.67
C PRO A 39 -0.77 12.08 4.48
N ASN A 40 -0.72 11.99 5.81
CA ASN A 40 -0.43 13.10 6.72
C ASN A 40 1.09 13.33 6.94
N GLY A 41 1.96 12.59 6.25
CA GLY A 41 3.42 12.68 6.39
C GLY A 41 4.01 11.87 7.54
N THR A 42 3.21 11.08 8.27
CA THR A 42 3.73 10.15 9.28
C THR A 42 4.58 9.08 8.61
N LEU A 43 5.83 8.97 9.05
CA LEU A 43 6.80 7.97 8.60
C LEU A 43 6.82 6.78 9.58
N MET A 44 6.65 5.58 9.06
CA MET A 44 6.87 4.32 9.77
C MET A 44 7.95 3.53 9.03
N GLN A 45 8.83 2.86 9.79
CA GLN A 45 9.93 2.07 9.26
C GLN A 45 9.98 0.71 9.94
N GLY A 46 10.44 -0.28 9.19
CA GLY A 46 10.60 -1.65 9.63
C GLY A 46 9.35 -2.50 9.49
N TYR A 47 9.59 -3.79 9.21
CA TYR A 47 8.55 -4.79 9.00
C TYR A 47 7.56 -4.87 10.15
N ASP A 48 8.04 -4.98 11.40
CA ASP A 48 7.17 -5.21 12.56
C ASP A 48 6.16 -4.06 12.75
N ALA A 49 6.61 -2.81 12.70
CA ALA A 49 5.76 -1.64 12.87
C ALA A 49 4.69 -1.52 11.76
N ILE A 50 5.08 -1.81 10.53
CA ILE A 50 4.19 -1.70 9.37
C ILE A 50 3.20 -2.88 9.32
N ALA A 51 3.63 -4.08 9.70
CA ALA A 51 2.75 -5.24 9.83
C ALA A 51 1.70 -5.03 10.93
N GLU A 52 2.10 -4.49 12.09
CA GLU A 52 1.18 -4.16 13.18
C GLU A 52 0.17 -3.09 12.75
N PHE A 53 0.62 -2.03 12.07
CA PHE A 53 -0.27 -1.00 11.54
C PHE A 53 -1.33 -1.60 10.60
N HIS A 54 -0.91 -2.43 9.64
CA HIS A 54 -1.83 -3.06 8.69
C HIS A 54 -2.76 -4.08 9.34
N GLN A 55 -2.32 -4.76 10.40
CA GLN A 55 -3.20 -5.66 11.16
C GLN A 55 -4.39 -4.90 11.76
N HIS A 56 -4.15 -3.72 12.34
CA HIS A 56 -5.22 -2.87 12.86
C HIS A 56 -6.11 -2.33 11.75
N TRP A 57 -5.49 -1.82 10.67
CA TRP A 57 -6.24 -1.30 9.53
C TRP A 57 -7.11 -2.37 8.88
N PHE A 58 -6.62 -3.59 8.67
CA PHE A 58 -7.40 -4.69 8.07
C PHE A 58 -8.54 -5.18 8.97
N ALA A 59 -8.42 -5.00 10.29
CA ALA A 59 -9.47 -5.38 11.24
C ALA A 59 -10.67 -4.41 11.21
N ASP A 60 -10.48 -3.20 10.70
CA ASP A 60 -11.53 -2.21 10.52
C ASP A 60 -12.44 -2.60 9.34
N PRO A 61 -13.75 -2.85 9.56
CA PRO A 61 -14.67 -3.24 8.50
C PRO A 61 -15.13 -2.07 7.63
N ASP A 62 -15.03 -0.83 8.10
CA ASP A 62 -15.78 0.31 7.57
C ASP A 62 -15.10 0.93 6.36
N TRP A 63 -13.77 0.82 6.26
CA TRP A 63 -13.05 1.39 5.14
C TRP A 63 -13.25 0.62 3.82
N SER A 64 -13.26 1.40 2.75
CA SER A 64 -13.16 0.93 1.38
C SER A 64 -12.17 1.78 0.59
N MET A 65 -11.49 1.16 -0.38
CA MET A 65 -10.47 1.81 -1.18
C MET A 65 -10.63 1.45 -2.65
N THR A 66 -10.62 2.45 -3.52
CA THR A 66 -10.56 2.27 -4.98
C THR A 66 -9.21 2.77 -5.48
N LEU A 67 -8.51 1.94 -6.26
CA LEU A 67 -7.25 2.30 -6.89
C LEU A 67 -7.41 2.35 -8.41
N GLU A 68 -6.85 3.39 -9.02
CA GLU A 68 -6.65 3.48 -10.47
C GLU A 68 -5.15 3.59 -10.74
N GLN A 69 -4.61 2.63 -11.51
CA GLN A 69 -3.20 2.62 -11.85
C GLN A 69 -2.90 3.69 -12.91
N LEU A 70 -1.99 4.60 -12.59
CA LEU A 70 -1.58 5.69 -13.46
C LEU A 70 -0.37 5.33 -14.32
N SER A 71 0.63 4.69 -13.70
CA SER A 71 1.85 4.28 -14.40
C SER A 71 2.61 3.19 -13.65
N THR A 72 3.49 2.50 -14.39
CA THR A 72 4.47 1.57 -13.84
C THR A 72 5.82 1.82 -14.49
N THR A 73 6.89 1.76 -13.71
CA THR A 73 8.28 1.77 -14.19
C THR A 73 9.01 0.57 -13.63
N GLN A 74 9.77 -0.15 -14.44
CA GLN A 74 10.44 -1.38 -14.03
C GLN A 74 11.85 -1.46 -14.61
N THR A 75 12.79 -1.94 -13.80
CA THR A 75 14.12 -2.42 -14.17
C THR A 75 14.21 -3.93 -13.90
N ALA A 76 15.41 -4.52 -14.01
CA ALA A 76 15.59 -5.93 -13.67
C ALA A 76 15.45 -6.21 -12.16
N GLU A 77 15.75 -5.23 -11.30
CA GLU A 77 15.85 -5.41 -9.85
C GLU A 77 14.86 -4.55 -9.05
N MET A 78 14.24 -3.54 -9.66
CA MET A 78 13.31 -2.63 -9.00
C MET A 78 12.11 -2.31 -9.87
N ALA A 79 10.97 -2.03 -9.24
CA ALA A 79 9.79 -1.57 -9.94
C ALA A 79 9.00 -0.58 -9.07
N ASN A 80 8.29 0.33 -9.71
CA ASN A 80 7.41 1.29 -9.06
C ASN A 80 6.06 1.30 -9.77
N ALA A 81 4.98 1.32 -8.99
CA ALA A 81 3.63 1.55 -9.47
C ALA A 81 3.04 2.80 -8.81
N LEU A 82 2.44 3.67 -9.61
CA LEU A 82 1.76 4.88 -9.16
C LEU A 82 0.25 4.72 -9.35
N PHE A 83 -0.51 5.08 -8.33
CA PHE A 83 -1.97 5.02 -8.32
C PHE A 83 -2.59 6.34 -7.90
N SER A 84 -3.76 6.66 -8.43
CA SER A 84 -4.73 7.53 -7.78
C SER A 84 -5.60 6.68 -6.85
N VAL A 85 -5.86 7.18 -5.65
CA VAL A 85 -6.65 6.47 -4.64
C VAL A 85 -7.81 7.32 -4.18
N VAL A 86 -8.98 6.68 -4.06
CA VAL A 86 -10.12 7.19 -3.31
C VAL A 86 -10.35 6.25 -2.13
N TYR A 87 -10.25 6.82 -0.93
CA TYR A 87 -10.45 6.11 0.33
C TYR A 87 -11.69 6.68 1.02
N ASP A 88 -12.59 5.79 1.45
CA ASP A 88 -13.83 6.12 2.15
C ASP A 88 -13.88 5.33 3.45
N ASP A 89 -14.24 5.99 4.54
CA ASP A 89 -14.25 5.39 5.89
C ASP A 89 -15.13 6.18 6.85
N LEU A 90 -15.31 5.69 8.08
CA LEU A 90 -16.04 6.35 9.16
C LEU A 90 -15.05 6.89 10.22
N ASP A 91 -15.30 8.10 10.71
CA ASP A 91 -14.58 8.62 11.87
C ASP A 91 -15.08 7.95 13.19
N PRO A 92 -14.42 8.21 14.35
CA PRO A 92 -14.84 7.62 15.62
C PRO A 92 -16.28 7.94 16.07
N ASP A 93 -16.89 9.00 15.53
CA ASP A 93 -18.28 9.38 15.78
C ASP A 93 -19.25 8.73 14.76
N GLY A 94 -18.74 7.88 13.86
CA GLY A 94 -19.49 7.19 12.81
C GLY A 94 -19.83 8.08 11.61
N LYS A 95 -19.18 9.25 11.48
CA LYS A 95 -19.42 10.16 10.37
C LYS A 95 -18.51 9.80 9.19
N PRO A 96 -19.05 9.68 7.97
CA PRO A 96 -18.24 9.34 6.81
C PRO A 96 -17.28 10.46 6.43
N TYR A 97 -16.06 10.07 6.05
CA TYR A 97 -15.09 10.94 5.41
C TYR A 97 -14.50 10.27 4.17
N ARG A 98 -13.96 11.10 3.28
CA ARG A 98 -13.32 10.67 2.04
C ARG A 98 -11.96 11.33 1.92
N LEU A 99 -10.94 10.55 1.58
CA LEU A 99 -9.61 11.02 1.23
C LEU A 99 -9.33 10.75 -0.25
N ARG A 100 -8.52 11.63 -0.84
CA ARG A 100 -7.94 11.44 -2.17
C ARG A 100 -6.44 11.64 -2.07
N TYR A 101 -5.67 10.69 -2.58
CA TYR A 101 -4.22 10.75 -2.55
C TYR A 101 -3.60 9.99 -3.72
N PHE A 102 -2.35 10.30 -4.02
CA PHE A 102 -1.51 9.41 -4.81
C PHE A 102 -0.86 8.37 -3.92
N LEU A 103 -0.78 7.13 -4.39
CA LEU A 103 -0.06 6.04 -3.76
C LEU A 103 1.08 5.60 -4.68
N SER A 104 2.30 5.57 -4.16
CA SER A 104 3.47 5.02 -4.83
C SER A 104 3.93 3.77 -4.10
N LEU A 105 3.95 2.65 -4.82
CA LEU A 105 4.45 1.37 -4.31
C LEU A 105 5.74 1.02 -5.03
N THR A 106 6.84 0.90 -4.29
CA THR A 106 8.14 0.48 -4.84
C THR A 106 8.45 -0.93 -4.38
N PHE A 107 8.74 -1.80 -5.34
CA PHE A 107 9.13 -3.19 -5.13
C PHE A 107 10.60 -3.38 -5.48
N VAL A 108 11.25 -4.31 -4.78
CA VAL A 108 12.57 -4.83 -5.09
C VAL A 108 12.49 -6.32 -5.38
N LEU A 109 13.33 -6.82 -6.28
CA LEU A 109 13.48 -8.25 -6.53
C LEU A 109 14.58 -8.81 -5.62
N GLU A 110 14.18 -9.62 -4.64
CA GLU A 110 15.09 -10.32 -3.71
C GLU A 110 14.74 -11.80 -3.62
N ASP A 111 15.75 -12.67 -3.67
CA ASP A 111 15.56 -14.13 -3.68
C ASP A 111 14.54 -14.60 -4.72
N GLU A 112 14.60 -14.02 -5.92
CA GLU A 112 13.68 -14.26 -7.04
C GLU A 112 12.20 -13.90 -6.76
N GLN A 113 11.95 -13.10 -5.72
CA GLN A 113 10.63 -12.64 -5.31
C GLN A 113 10.57 -11.11 -5.30
N TRP A 114 9.54 -10.56 -5.96
CA TRP A 114 9.22 -9.14 -5.82
C TRP A 114 8.57 -8.89 -4.47
N ARG A 115 9.17 -7.99 -3.68
CA ARG A 115 8.70 -7.60 -2.35
C ARG A 115 8.58 -6.10 -2.24
N LEU A 116 7.54 -5.63 -1.55
CA LEU A 116 7.32 -4.22 -1.31
C LEU A 116 8.43 -3.67 -0.40
N LEU A 117 9.04 -2.58 -0.82
CA LEU A 117 10.07 -1.84 -0.08
C LEU A 117 9.55 -0.49 0.44
N LEU A 118 8.73 0.21 -0.35
CA LEU A 118 8.20 1.52 0.00
C LEU A 118 6.72 1.62 -0.37
N ASP A 119 5.92 2.03 0.60
CA ASP A 119 4.57 2.58 0.43
C ASP A 119 4.60 4.07 0.77
N GLN A 120 4.30 4.93 -0.20
CA GLN A 120 4.25 6.36 0.03
C GLN A 120 2.97 6.97 -0.50
N ASN A 121 2.30 7.73 0.37
CA ASN A 121 1.08 8.42 0.07
C ASN A 121 1.32 9.93 -0.01
N THR A 122 0.69 10.58 -0.99
CA THR A 122 0.68 12.05 -1.12
C THR A 122 -0.75 12.55 -1.14
N MET A 123 -1.18 13.21 -0.07
CA MET A 123 -2.53 13.79 0.02
C MET A 123 -2.79 14.78 -1.11
N LEU A 124 -3.92 14.64 -1.78
CA LEU A 124 -4.41 15.65 -2.70
C LEU A 124 -5.13 16.73 -1.91
N PRO A 125 -4.98 18.01 -2.29
CA PRO A 125 -5.74 19.08 -1.67
C PRO A 125 -7.23 18.88 -1.89
N ASP A 126 -8.03 19.20 -0.88
CA ASP A 126 -9.48 19.29 -1.02
C ASP A 126 -9.81 20.46 -1.95
N HIS A 127 -10.12 20.15 -3.20
CA HIS A 127 -10.71 21.11 -4.12
C HIS A 127 -12.21 21.24 -3.83
N SER A 128 -12.52 21.80 -2.66
CA SER A 128 -13.80 22.51 -2.49
C SER A 128 -13.66 23.81 -3.28
N GLY A 129 -14.16 23.81 -4.52
CA GLY A 129 -14.25 25.03 -5.33
C GLY A 129 -15.16 26.07 -4.70
#